data_AF-A0A2K5IDT4-F1
#
_entry.id   AF-A0A2K5IDT4-F1
#
_cell.length_a   1.000
_cell.length_b   1.000
_cell.length_c   1.000
_cell.angle_alpha   90.00
_cell.angle_beta   90.00
_cell.angle_gamma   90.00
#
_symmetry.space_group_name_H-M   'P 1'
#
loop_
_entity.id
_entity.type
_entity.pdbx_description
1 polymer ?
#
loop_
_entity_poly.entity_id
_entity_poly.type
_entity_poly.pdbx_seq_one_letter_code
_entity_poly.pdbx_strand_id
1 'polypeptide(L)'
;MEIPMGTQGCFSKSLLLSASILVLRMLQGSQAALHIQKIPEQPQKNQDLLLSVQGDFNWYLEEEMYGGTRLFTYIPGIQRPQRDGSANGSMLLRRTQPTDSGTYQVVVTINSEWTMKAKTEVQVAGNTYCMPGCEECTPQSLCS
;
A
#
# COMPACT_ATOMS: atom_id res chain seq x y z
N MET A 1 -35.18 35.26 51.94
CA MET A 1 -35.01 33.85 51.54
C MET A 1 -34.42 33.94 50.15
N GLU A 2 -33.10 33.90 50.03
CA GLU A 2 -32.44 34.17 48.75
C GLU A 2 -31.65 32.92 48.33
N ILE A 3 -32.05 32.34 47.20
CA ILE A 3 -31.51 31.09 46.65
C ILE A 3 -30.18 31.42 45.95
N PRO A 4 -29.06 30.74 46.24
CA PRO A 4 -27.81 31.01 45.53
C PRO A 4 -27.88 30.42 44.12
N MET A 5 -28.26 31.27 43.16
CA MET A 5 -28.04 31.08 41.72
C MET A 5 -26.54 31.24 41.45
N GLY A 6 -25.78 30.15 41.34
CA GLY A 6 -24.34 30.33 41.18
C GLY A 6 -23.46 29.11 40.95
N THR A 7 -23.90 28.08 40.22
CA THR A 7 -22.98 26.97 39.83
C THR A 7 -23.26 26.37 38.45
N GLN A 8 -24.35 26.74 37.77
CA GLN A 8 -24.82 26.04 36.57
C GLN A 8 -24.03 26.37 35.29
N GLY A 9 -23.22 27.43 35.27
CA GLY A 9 -22.51 27.90 34.07
C GLY A 9 -21.14 27.27 33.79
N CYS A 10 -20.45 26.73 34.79
CA CYS A 10 -19.13 26.11 34.60
C CYS A 10 -19.23 24.66 34.15
N PHE A 11 -20.20 23.91 34.68
CA PHE A 11 -20.43 22.52 34.30
C PHE A 11 -20.82 22.39 32.83
N SER A 12 -21.69 23.26 32.31
CA SER A 12 -22.12 23.22 30.91
C SER A 12 -20.98 23.50 29.92
N LYS A 13 -20.08 24.45 30.22
CA LYS A 13 -18.90 24.74 29.38
C LYS A 13 -17.91 23.58 29.37
N SER A 14 -17.64 22.98 30.53
CA SER A 14 -16.76 21.81 30.62
C SER A 14 -17.34 20.61 29.87
N LEU A 15 -18.66 20.41 29.94
CA LEU A 15 -19.34 19.30 29.29
C LEU A 15 -19.38 19.50 27.77
N LEU A 16 -19.58 20.74 27.29
CA LEU A 16 -19.48 21.10 25.88
C LEU A 16 -18.07 20.90 25.33
N LEU A 17 -17.03 21.34 26.06
CA LEU A 17 -15.64 21.11 25.69
C LEU A 17 -15.31 19.62 25.59
N SER A 18 -15.71 18.82 26.59
CA SER A 18 -15.52 17.37 26.56
C SER A 18 -16.27 16.71 25.40
N ALA A 19 -17.52 17.11 25.15
CA ALA A 19 -18.29 16.62 24.01
C ALA A 19 -17.64 17.01 22.67
N SER A 20 -17.14 18.24 22.52
CA SER A 20 -16.42 18.68 21.33
C SER A 20 -15.13 17.89 21.12
N ILE A 21 -14.33 17.65 22.16
CA ILE A 21 -13.10 16.84 22.09
C ILE A 21 -13.44 15.41 21.67
N LEU A 22 -14.51 14.80 22.21
CA LEU A 22 -14.96 13.47 21.82
C LEU A 22 -15.39 13.44 20.35
N VAL A 23 -16.18 14.42 19.87
CA VAL A 23 -16.57 14.50 18.45
C VAL A 23 -15.36 14.68 17.53
N LEU A 24 -14.39 15.51 17.92
CA LEU A 24 -13.13 15.68 17.18
C LEU A 24 -12.33 14.37 17.14
N ARG A 25 -12.27 13.61 18.23
CA ARG A 25 -11.63 12.27 18.27
C ARG A 25 -12.34 11.26 17.37
N MET A 26 -13.67 11.32 17.28
CA MET A 26 -14.45 10.44 16.39
C MET A 26 -14.29 10.81 14.92
N LEU A 27 -14.05 12.10 14.60
CA LEU A 27 -13.84 12.57 13.23
C LEU A 27 -12.42 12.29 12.70
N GLN A 28 -11.44 12.08 13.58
CA GLN A 28 -10.06 11.71 13.22
C GLN A 28 -9.93 10.31 12.59
N GLY A 29 -11.04 9.57 12.45
CA GLY A 29 -11.07 8.22 11.86
C GLY A 29 -11.08 8.17 10.32
N SER A 30 -10.96 9.29 9.59
CA SER A 30 -10.74 9.22 8.14
C SER A 30 -9.29 8.83 7.86
N GLN A 31 -9.00 7.52 7.99
CA GLN A 31 -7.76 6.97 7.48
C GLN A 31 -7.79 7.13 5.97
N ALA A 32 -6.96 8.03 5.43
CA ALA A 32 -6.62 7.97 4.03
C ALA A 32 -6.03 6.58 3.76
N ALA A 33 -6.65 5.81 2.87
CA ALA A 33 -6.15 4.50 2.50
C ALA A 33 -5.20 4.68 1.33
N LEU A 34 -3.95 4.30 1.51
CA LEU A 34 -2.97 4.28 0.43
C LEU A 34 -3.30 3.09 -0.49
N HIS A 35 -3.59 3.36 -1.76
CA HIS A 35 -3.95 2.32 -2.72
C HIS A 35 -2.85 2.13 -3.77
N ILE A 36 -2.41 0.88 -3.96
CA ILE A 36 -1.46 0.53 -5.00
C ILE A 36 -2.25 0.20 -6.27
N GLN A 37 -2.01 0.95 -7.34
CA GLN A 37 -2.55 0.61 -8.66
C GLN A 37 -1.60 -0.35 -9.39
N LYS A 38 -2.15 -1.43 -9.94
CA LYS A 38 -1.45 -2.39 -10.79
C LYS A 38 -1.85 -2.17 -12.24
N ILE A 39 -0.88 -1.98 -13.13
CA ILE A 39 -1.14 -1.79 -14.56
C ILE A 39 -0.22 -2.73 -15.35
N PRO A 40 -0.76 -3.76 -16.02
CA PRO A 40 -2.16 -4.21 -15.98
C PRO A 40 -2.53 -4.82 -14.62
N GLU A 41 -3.83 -4.88 -14.32
CA GLU A 41 -4.33 -5.49 -13.07
C GLU A 41 -4.02 -6.99 -12.96
N GLN A 42 -3.94 -7.66 -14.11
CA GLN A 42 -3.60 -9.07 -14.28
C GLN A 42 -2.40 -9.22 -15.23
N PRO A 43 -1.16 -9.13 -14.72
CA PRO A 43 0.04 -9.24 -15.54
C PRO A 43 0.23 -10.65 -16.12
N GLN A 44 0.59 -10.70 -17.40
CA GLN A 44 0.96 -11.93 -18.10
C GLN A 44 2.48 -12.08 -18.18
N LYS A 45 2.97 -13.30 -18.37
CA LYS A 45 4.39 -13.56 -18.61
C LYS A 45 4.95 -12.66 -19.72
N ASN A 46 6.15 -12.13 -19.48
CA ASN A 46 6.89 -11.21 -20.34
C ASN A 46 6.23 -9.84 -20.54
N GLN A 47 5.13 -9.55 -19.85
CA GLN A 47 4.54 -8.22 -19.85
C GLN A 47 5.18 -7.34 -18.78
N ASP A 48 5.27 -6.05 -19.06
CA ASP A 48 5.68 -5.07 -18.08
C ASP A 48 4.53 -4.81 -17.10
N LEU A 49 4.85 -4.77 -15.81
CA LEU A 49 3.92 -4.47 -14.72
C LEU A 49 4.35 -3.19 -14.01
N LEU A 50 3.46 -2.22 -13.96
CA LEU A 50 3.63 -0.99 -13.19
C LEU A 50 2.86 -1.10 -11.87
N LEU A 51 3.56 -0.95 -10.75
CA LEU A 51 2.97 -0.70 -9.44
C LEU A 51 3.08 0.79 -9.16
N SER A 52 1.98 1.48 -8.88
CA SER A 52 1.99 2.94 -8.68
C SER A 52 1.32 3.35 -7.38
N VAL A 53 1.93 4.36 -6.74
CA VAL A 53 1.52 5.01 -5.49
C VAL A 53 1.98 6.47 -5.57
N GLN A 54 1.52 7.37 -4.69
CA GLN A 54 2.02 8.75 -4.59
C GLN A 54 2.66 8.99 -3.21
N GLY A 55 3.77 9.73 -3.14
CA GLY A 55 4.43 10.16 -1.89
C GLY A 55 5.95 9.87 -1.85
N ASP A 56 6.53 9.79 -0.65
CA ASP A 56 7.90 9.31 -0.37
C ASP A 56 7.84 7.86 0.11
N PHE A 57 8.60 6.92 -0.46
CA PHE A 57 8.21 5.50 -0.40
C PHE A 57 9.37 4.50 -0.38
N ASN A 58 9.09 3.35 0.22
CA ASN A 58 9.95 2.17 0.27
C ASN A 58 9.16 0.94 -0.18
N TRP A 59 9.67 0.18 -1.14
CA TRP A 59 9.04 -1.05 -1.64
C TRP A 59 9.73 -2.29 -1.10
N TYR A 60 8.90 -3.28 -0.75
CA TYR A 60 9.30 -4.57 -0.22
C TYR A 60 8.54 -5.67 -0.97
N LEU A 61 9.24 -6.77 -1.23
CA LEU A 61 8.65 -8.04 -1.63
C LEU A 61 8.49 -8.89 -0.36
N GLU A 62 7.30 -9.47 -0.18
CA GLU A 62 6.88 -10.15 1.04
C GLU A 62 6.66 -9.19 2.22
N GLU A 63 6.05 -9.71 3.29
CA GLU A 63 5.70 -8.88 4.45
C GLU A 63 6.95 -8.56 5.28
N GLU A 64 7.09 -7.28 5.68
CA GLU A 64 8.21 -6.80 6.50
C GLU A 64 8.39 -7.61 7.80
N MET A 65 7.29 -8.12 8.39
CA MET A 65 7.32 -8.95 9.60
C MET A 65 8.05 -10.30 9.42
N TYR A 66 8.13 -10.81 8.18
CA TYR A 66 8.83 -12.06 7.86
C TYR A 66 10.19 -11.82 7.19
N GLY A 67 10.74 -10.60 7.29
CA GLY A 67 12.04 -10.26 6.71
C GLY A 67 11.97 -9.99 5.20
N GLY A 68 10.85 -9.43 4.73
CA GLY A 68 10.64 -9.11 3.32
C GLY A 68 11.83 -8.42 2.65
N THR A 69 12.12 -8.81 1.42
CA THR A 69 13.24 -8.28 0.65
C THR A 69 12.94 -6.87 0.21
N ARG A 70 13.70 -5.89 0.71
CA ARG A 70 13.57 -4.49 0.25
C ARG A 70 13.99 -4.40 -1.21
N LEU A 71 13.04 -4.03 -2.07
CA LEU A 71 13.23 -3.91 -3.51
C LEU A 71 13.93 -2.58 -3.85
N PHE A 72 13.43 -1.46 -3.31
CA PHE A 72 14.10 -0.16 -3.40
C PHE A 72 13.51 0.88 -2.44
N THR A 73 14.23 2.00 -2.29
CA THR A 73 13.86 3.16 -1.46
C THR A 73 14.01 4.43 -2.29
N TYR A 74 12.97 5.28 -2.30
CA TYR A 74 13.04 6.62 -2.84
C TYR A 74 13.29 7.65 -1.73
N ILE A 75 14.35 8.43 -1.88
CA ILE A 75 14.70 9.53 -0.99
C ILE A 75 14.68 10.83 -1.81
N PRO A 76 13.76 11.77 -1.50
CA PRO A 76 13.72 13.07 -2.16
C PRO A 76 15.07 13.79 -2.13
N GLY A 77 15.44 14.43 -3.23
CA GLY A 77 16.68 15.22 -3.33
C GLY A 77 17.95 14.41 -3.58
N ILE A 78 17.90 13.07 -3.57
CA ILE A 78 19.03 12.21 -3.93
C ILE A 78 18.87 11.72 -5.38
N GLN A 79 19.56 12.37 -6.32
CA GLN A 79 19.62 11.97 -7.75
C GLN A 79 20.53 10.75 -7.96
N ARG A 80 20.23 9.62 -7.32
CA ARG A 80 20.88 8.34 -7.65
C ARG A 80 19.97 7.50 -8.54
N PRO A 81 20.52 6.73 -9.50
CA PRO A 81 19.74 5.75 -10.25
C PRO A 81 19.14 4.73 -9.29
N GLN A 82 17.82 4.73 -9.16
CA GLN A 82 17.06 3.75 -8.38
C GLN A 82 16.48 2.77 -9.40
N ARG A 83 16.85 1.49 -9.30
CA ARG A 83 16.52 0.45 -10.29
C ARG A 83 15.01 0.43 -10.56
N ASP A 84 14.62 0.76 -11.79
CA ASP A 84 13.25 0.73 -12.33
C ASP A 84 12.15 1.46 -11.50
N GLY A 85 12.54 2.36 -10.60
CA GLY A 85 11.65 3.22 -9.83
C GLY A 85 11.57 4.63 -10.41
N SER A 86 10.39 5.24 -10.44
CA SER A 86 10.23 6.66 -10.77
C SER A 86 10.15 7.52 -9.51
N ALA A 87 10.50 8.80 -9.63
CA ALA A 87 10.43 9.77 -8.52
C ALA A 87 9.02 9.97 -7.91
N ASN A 88 7.98 9.39 -8.53
CA ASN A 88 6.59 9.62 -8.17
C ASN A 88 5.95 8.53 -7.30
N GLY A 89 6.66 7.45 -6.95
CA GLY A 89 6.08 6.31 -6.23
C GLY A 89 6.13 4.99 -6.98
N SER A 90 6.21 5.07 -8.31
CA SER A 90 5.97 3.90 -9.14
C SER A 90 7.19 3.00 -9.31
N MET A 91 6.93 1.71 -9.36
CA MET A 91 7.89 0.64 -9.63
C MET A 91 7.49 -0.08 -10.91
N LEU A 92 8.43 -0.22 -11.84
CA LEU A 92 8.24 -0.95 -13.08
C LEU A 92 8.97 -2.30 -13.01
N LEU A 93 8.23 -3.40 -13.09
CA LEU A 93 8.79 -4.73 -13.29
C LEU A 93 8.78 -5.04 -14.79
N ARG A 94 9.96 -5.10 -15.40
CA ARG A 94 10.10 -5.38 -16.85
C ARG A 94 10.07 -6.87 -17.12
N ARG A 95 9.30 -7.28 -18.13
CA ARG A 95 9.22 -8.67 -18.61
C ARG A 95 8.95 -9.66 -17.47
N THR A 96 7.85 -9.45 -16.75
CA THR A 96 7.51 -10.23 -15.55
C THR A 96 7.50 -11.73 -15.81
N GLN A 97 7.98 -12.50 -14.84
CA GLN A 97 8.00 -13.95 -14.82
C GLN A 97 7.05 -14.48 -13.73
N PRO A 98 6.57 -15.73 -13.81
CA PRO A 98 5.76 -16.33 -12.74
C PRO A 98 6.41 -16.25 -11.35
N THR A 99 7.75 -16.25 -11.29
CA THR A 99 8.55 -16.09 -10.06
C THR A 99 8.48 -14.71 -9.43
N ASP A 100 7.99 -13.70 -10.16
CA ASP A 100 7.78 -12.34 -9.64
C ASP A 100 6.43 -12.22 -8.90
N SER A 101 5.63 -13.29 -8.86
CA SER A 101 4.38 -13.33 -8.11
C SER A 101 4.65 -13.27 -6.61
N GLY A 102 3.84 -12.50 -5.88
CA GLY A 102 4.01 -12.32 -4.45
C GLY A 102 3.23 -11.15 -3.89
N THR A 103 3.38 -10.92 -2.59
CA THR A 103 2.81 -9.75 -1.91
C THR A 103 3.82 -8.61 -1.97
N TYR A 104 3.44 -7.52 -2.62
CA TYR A 104 4.23 -6.31 -2.68
C TYR A 104 3.71 -5.33 -1.64
N GLN A 105 4.62 -4.82 -0.82
CA GLN A 105 4.32 -3.81 0.19
C GLN A 105 5.02 -2.51 -0.14
N VAL A 106 4.34 -1.40 0.08
CA VAL A 106 4.94 -0.07 0.07
C VAL A 106 4.72 0.63 1.40
N VAL A 107 5.77 1.24 1.91
CA VAL A 107 5.74 2.09 3.10
C VAL A 107 5.97 3.53 2.65
N VAL A 108 4.97 4.39 2.85
CA VAL A 108 5.03 5.81 2.50
C VAL A 108 5.25 6.62 3.76
N THR A 109 6.30 7.44 3.79
CA THR A 109 6.59 8.34 4.91
C THR A 109 6.01 9.70 4.59
N ILE A 110 5.06 10.17 5.41
CA ILE A 110 4.42 11.48 5.19
C ILE A 110 5.14 12.55 6.02
N ASN A 111 5.62 12.17 7.21
CA ASN A 111 6.55 12.95 8.03
C ASN A 111 7.29 12.00 9.00
N SER A 112 8.13 12.55 9.88
CA SER A 112 8.94 11.78 10.83
C SER A 112 8.13 10.94 11.83
N GLU A 113 6.86 11.24 12.04
CA GLU A 113 6.01 10.55 13.02
C GLU A 113 4.92 9.69 12.35
N TRP A 114 4.72 9.84 11.04
CA TRP A 114 3.61 9.21 10.34
C TRP A 114 4.04 8.49 9.06
N THR A 115 3.91 7.17 9.10
CA THR A 115 4.06 6.27 7.95
C THR A 115 2.74 5.61 7.62
N MET A 116 2.43 5.51 6.33
CA MET A 116 1.36 4.67 5.79
C MET A 116 1.94 3.42 5.15
N LYS A 117 1.18 2.33 5.18
CA LYS A 117 1.54 1.09 4.49
C LYS A 117 0.41 0.66 3.57
N ALA A 118 0.74 0.17 2.39
CA ALA A 118 -0.18 -0.55 1.54
C ALA A 118 0.45 -1.86 1.08
N LYS A 119 -0.40 -2.84 0.79
CA LYS A 119 0.01 -4.11 0.21
C LYS A 119 -0.87 -4.47 -0.96
N THR A 120 -0.30 -5.14 -1.94
CA THR A 120 -1.02 -5.68 -3.09
C THR A 120 -0.46 -7.04 -3.44
N GLU A 121 -1.33 -7.94 -3.87
CA GLU A 121 -0.92 -9.24 -4.37
C GLU A 121 -0.79 -9.18 -5.89
N VAL A 122 0.35 -9.67 -6.37
CA VAL A 122 0.65 -9.80 -7.79
C VAL A 122 0.73 -11.28 -8.10
N GLN A 123 -0.06 -11.70 -9.08
CA GLN A 123 -0.03 -13.04 -9.64
C GLN A 123 0.25 -12.92 -11.13
N VAL A 124 1.40 -13.40 -11.56
CA VAL A 124 1.80 -13.37 -12.98
C VAL A 124 1.41 -14.69 -13.62
N ALA A 125 0.48 -14.64 -14.57
CA ALA A 125 0.06 -15.84 -15.26
C ALA A 125 1.22 -16.41 -16.09
N GLY A 126 1.53 -17.70 -15.87
CA GLY A 126 2.37 -18.47 -16.79
C GLY A 126 1.59 -18.79 -18.06
N ASN A 127 2.27 -18.88 -19.20
CA ASN A 127 1.65 -19.43 -20.40
C ASN A 127 1.31 -20.91 -20.15
N THR A 128 0.05 -21.22 -19.87
CA THR A 128 -0.49 -22.57 -20.07
C THR A 128 -0.50 -22.83 -21.57
N TYR A 129 0.41 -23.68 -22.04
CA TYR A 129 0.23 -24.27 -23.37
C TYR A 129 -0.80 -25.40 -23.19
N CYS A 130 -2.04 -25.17 -23.55
CA CYS A 130 -2.96 -26.27 -23.81
C CYS A 130 -2.63 -26.75 -25.23
N MET A 131 -1.97 -27.91 -25.35
CA MET A 131 -1.83 -28.54 -26.67
C MET A 131 -3.24 -28.79 -27.23
N PRO A 132 -3.50 -28.49 -28.52
CA PRO A 132 -4.78 -28.85 -29.12
C PRO A 132 -4.94 -30.37 -29.07
N GLY A 133 -5.81 -30.85 -28.17
CA GLY A 133 -6.05 -32.29 -27.91
C GLY A 133 -5.91 -32.76 -26.46
N CYS A 134 -5.50 -31.91 -25.50
CA CYS A 134 -5.46 -32.27 -24.08
C CYS A 134 -6.62 -31.60 -23.30
N GLU A 135 -7.40 -32.38 -22.55
CA GLU A 135 -8.49 -31.89 -21.70
C GLU A 135 -8.00 -31.16 -20.43
N GLU A 136 -6.68 -31.19 -20.15
CA GLU A 136 -6.08 -30.56 -18.97
C GLU A 136 -4.79 -29.81 -19.34
N CYS A 137 -4.75 -28.50 -19.04
CA CYS A 137 -3.63 -27.63 -19.38
C CYS A 137 -2.48 -27.85 -18.40
N THR A 138 -1.38 -28.44 -18.86
CA THR A 138 -0.21 -28.77 -18.01
C THR A 138 0.73 -27.56 -17.85
N PRO A 139 1.28 -27.30 -16.65
CA PRO A 139 2.35 -26.31 -16.46
C PRO A 139 3.59 -26.67 -17.28
N GLN A 140 4.24 -25.67 -17.90
CA GLN A 140 5.44 -25.86 -18.75
C GLN A 140 6.62 -26.58 -18.06
N SER A 141 6.68 -26.58 -16.72
CA SER A 141 7.75 -27.21 -15.96
C SER A 141 7.78 -28.74 -16.03
N LEU A 142 6.77 -29.37 -16.64
CA LEU A 142 6.66 -30.83 -16.76
C LEU A 142 6.95 -31.34 -18.19
N CYS A 143 7.29 -30.46 -19.13
CA CYS A 143 7.77 -30.86 -20.45
C CYS A 143 9.31 -30.89 -20.43
N SER A 144 9.91 -32.03 -20.13
CA SER A 144 11.34 -32.32 -20.31
C SER A 144 11.52 -33.69 -20.93
#